data_AF-A0A2S0LBF1-F1
#
_entry.id   AF-A0A2S0LBF1-F1
#
_cell.length_a   1.000
_cell.length_b   1.000
_cell.length_c   1.000
_cell.angle_alpha   90.00
_cell.angle_beta   90.00
_cell.angle_gamma   90.00
#
_symmetry.space_group_name_H-M   'P 1'
#
loop_
_entity.id
_entity.type
_entity.pdbx_description
1 polymer ?
#
loop_
_entity_poly.entity_id
_entity_poly.type
_entity_poly.pdbx_seq_one_letter_code
_entity_poly.pdbx_strand_id
1 'polypeptide(L)'
;MQHYKTIKELIKDYKQLPYPGGIYIEGEKQNNYQQAAFWVLSSDEEFDQDSVETKYGEVPESLAQFEVAYFSEVGIFQDIIDNKFDHNESLTTEDTDVLLAAIDHYFEYDDFQD
;
A
#
# COMPACT_ATOMS: atom_id res chain seq x y z
N MET A 1 5.36 12.25 -3.35
CA MET A 1 4.52 11.68 -2.28
C MET A 1 3.04 11.92 -2.55
N GLN A 2 2.26 10.85 -2.66
CA GLN A 2 0.79 10.88 -2.71
C GLN A 2 0.22 10.46 -1.36
N HIS A 3 -0.98 10.93 -0.99
CA HIS A 3 -1.64 10.59 0.27
C HIS A 3 -3.11 10.24 0.04
N TYR A 4 -3.51 9.09 0.59
CA TYR A 4 -4.83 8.50 0.45
C TYR A 4 -5.45 8.32 1.84
N LYS A 5 -6.69 8.75 2.03
CA LYS A 5 -7.35 8.70 3.36
C LYS A 5 -7.89 7.32 3.69
N THR A 6 -8.09 6.49 2.66
CA THR A 6 -8.65 5.15 2.79
C THR A 6 -8.05 4.20 1.76
N ILE A 7 -8.09 2.91 2.07
CA ILE A 7 -7.70 1.86 1.13
C ILE A 7 -8.56 1.87 -0.15
N LYS A 8 -9.82 2.33 -0.07
CA LYS A 8 -10.70 2.42 -1.24
C LYS A 8 -10.24 3.49 -2.23
N GLU A 9 -9.74 4.62 -1.74
CA GLU A 9 -9.13 5.64 -2.59
C GLU A 9 -7.85 5.10 -3.24
N LEU A 10 -7.01 4.39 -2.48
CA LEU A 10 -5.79 3.77 -2.98
C LEU A 10 -6.07 2.72 -4.09
N ILE A 11 -7.06 1.85 -3.88
CA ILE A 11 -7.49 0.85 -4.88
C ILE A 11 -8.00 1.52 -6.16
N LYS A 12 -8.77 2.60 -6.05
CA LYS A 12 -9.30 3.29 -7.24
C LYS A 12 -8.20 3.88 -8.11
N ASP A 13 -7.15 4.37 -7.48
CA ASP A 13 -6.02 5.00 -8.15
C ASP A 13 -4.85 4.04 -8.37
N TYR A 14 -5.03 2.72 -8.18
CA TYR A 14 -3.93 1.75 -8.16
C TYR A 14 -3.02 1.80 -9.41
N LYS A 15 -3.58 2.06 -10.61
CA LYS A 15 -2.80 2.23 -11.86
C LYS A 15 -2.03 3.55 -11.97
N GLN A 16 -2.39 4.55 -11.15
CA GLN A 16 -1.78 5.87 -11.13
C GLN A 16 -0.72 6.01 -10.01
N LEU A 17 -0.56 4.96 -9.19
CA LEU A 17 0.47 4.92 -8.17
C LEU A 17 1.86 5.00 -8.83
N PRO A 18 2.81 5.73 -8.23
CA PRO A 18 4.16 5.82 -8.76
C PRO A 18 4.83 4.44 -8.70
N TYR A 19 5.10 3.87 -9.87
CA TYR A 19 5.80 2.60 -10.03
C TYR A 19 7.18 2.80 -10.67
N PRO A 20 8.26 2.23 -10.09
CA PRO A 20 8.28 1.52 -8.80
C PRO A 20 8.12 2.49 -7.61
N GLY A 21 7.73 1.98 -6.44
CA GLY A 21 7.48 2.79 -5.25
C GLY A 21 7.06 1.98 -4.03
N GLY A 22 7.05 2.65 -2.87
CA GLY A 22 6.63 2.09 -1.58
C GLY A 22 5.29 2.66 -1.12
N ILE A 23 4.44 1.81 -0.56
CA ILE A 23 3.19 2.16 0.11
C ILE A 23 3.42 2.03 1.61
N TYR A 24 3.02 3.07 2.34
CA TYR A 24 3.15 3.19 3.78
C TYR A 24 1.78 3.45 4.39
N ILE A 25 1.56 2.94 5.59
CA ILE A 25 0.27 2.95 6.28
C ILE A 25 0.37 3.69 7.62
N GLU A 26 -0.71 4.33 8.07
CA GLU A 26 -0.82 4.85 9.43
C GLU A 26 -0.45 3.78 10.47
N GLY A 27 0.65 3.98 11.20
CA GLY A 27 1.27 2.92 12.01
C GLY A 27 0.38 2.39 13.12
N GLU A 28 -0.43 3.26 13.76
CA GLU A 28 -1.43 2.86 14.77
C GLU A 28 -2.46 1.86 14.24
N LYS A 29 -2.66 1.82 12.91
CA LYS A 29 -3.66 1.01 12.23
C LYS A 29 -3.05 -0.03 11.30
N GLN A 30 -1.77 -0.37 11.46
CA GLN A 30 -1.11 -1.42 10.67
C GLN A 30 -1.88 -2.76 10.70
N ASN A 31 -2.52 -3.08 11.83
CA ASN A 31 -3.34 -4.29 12.01
C ASN A 31 -4.81 -4.12 11.57
N ASN A 32 -5.21 -2.94 11.08
CA ASN A 32 -6.57 -2.62 10.65
C ASN A 32 -6.53 -1.59 9.51
N TYR A 33 -5.92 -1.98 8.40
CA TYR A 33 -5.64 -1.09 7.28
C TYR A 33 -6.88 -0.55 6.57
N GLN A 34 -8.03 -1.22 6.72
CA GLN A 34 -9.30 -0.75 6.16
C GLN A 34 -9.75 0.60 6.76
N GLN A 35 -9.21 1.00 7.91
CA GLN A 35 -9.47 2.29 8.56
C GLN A 35 -8.27 3.25 8.54
N ALA A 36 -7.19 2.88 7.83
CA ALA A 36 -5.94 3.61 7.80
C ALA A 36 -5.86 4.60 6.63
N ALA A 37 -5.04 5.63 6.84
CA ALA A 37 -4.51 6.45 5.76
C ALA A 37 -3.21 5.83 5.20
N PHE A 38 -2.87 6.21 3.97
CA PHE A 38 -1.72 5.68 3.23
C PHE A 38 -0.91 6.81 2.59
N TRP A 39 0.39 6.60 2.54
CA TRP A 39 1.36 7.45 1.84
C TRP A 39 2.07 6.62 0.80
N VAL A 40 2.25 7.18 -0.39
CA VAL A 40 2.91 6.49 -1.50
C VAL A 40 4.07 7.35 -1.98
N LEU A 41 5.26 6.77 -2.00
CA LEU A 41 6.49 7.36 -2.53
C LEU A 41 6.89 6.62 -3.79
N SER A 42 7.40 7.34 -4.79
CA SER A 42 8.14 6.67 -5.88
C SER A 42 9.47 6.14 -5.34
N SER A 43 10.05 5.14 -6.00
CA SER A 43 11.38 4.65 -5.63
C SER A 43 12.44 5.73 -5.76
N ASP A 44 12.33 6.65 -6.72
CA ASP A 44 13.24 7.80 -6.81
C ASP A 44 13.18 8.66 -5.53
N GLU A 45 11.98 8.95 -5.03
CA GLU A 45 11.80 9.67 -3.76
C GLU A 45 12.32 8.87 -2.56
N GLU A 46 12.21 7.55 -2.59
CA GLU A 46 12.65 6.65 -1.52
C GLU A 46 14.19 6.51 -1.48
N PHE A 47 14.84 6.29 -2.63
CA PHE A 47 16.29 6.13 -2.74
C PHE A 47 17.08 7.42 -2.50
N ASP A 48 16.46 8.58 -2.70
CA ASP A 48 17.08 9.89 -2.46
C ASP A 48 17.18 10.24 -0.95
N GLN A 49 16.66 9.38 -0.06
CA GLN A 49 16.56 9.67 1.36
C GLN A 49 17.19 8.57 2.21
N ASP A 50 17.73 8.98 3.37
CA ASP A 50 18.13 8.02 4.39
C ASP A 50 16.88 7.38 5.04
N SER A 51 17.05 6.15 5.50
CA SER A 51 16.04 5.46 6.29
C SER A 51 16.22 5.75 7.78
N VAL A 52 15.11 5.91 8.49
CA VAL A 52 15.10 6.19 9.93
C VAL A 52 14.24 5.20 10.69
N GLU A 53 14.72 4.75 11.84
CA GLU A 53 13.99 3.85 12.72
C GLU A 53 12.90 4.61 13.48
N THR A 54 11.66 4.12 13.42
CA THR A 54 10.53 4.63 14.18
C THR A 54 9.94 3.56 15.09
N LYS A 55 8.97 3.90 15.93
CA LYS A 55 8.25 2.92 16.75
C LYS A 55 7.43 1.90 15.92
N TYR A 56 7.27 2.14 14.61
CA TYR A 56 6.56 1.30 13.66
C TYR A 56 7.48 0.65 12.61
N GLY A 57 8.80 0.72 12.82
CA GLY A 57 9.81 0.19 11.93
C GLY A 57 10.56 1.27 11.14
N GLU A 58 11.46 0.81 10.29
CA GLU A 58 12.29 1.63 9.41
C GLU A 58 11.46 2.22 8.27
N VAL A 59 11.55 3.54 8.07
CA VAL A 59 10.85 4.27 7.00
C VAL A 59 11.74 5.37 6.42
N PRO A 60 11.47 5.88 5.21
CA PRO A 60 12.17 7.05 4.66
C PRO A 60 12.02 8.28 5.55
N GLU A 61 13.08 9.09 5.66
CA GLU A 61 13.13 10.26 6.55
C GLU A 61 11.94 11.22 6.37
N SER A 62 11.51 11.49 5.13
CA SER A 62 10.34 12.35 4.84
C SER A 62 9.04 11.86 5.46
N LEU A 63 8.92 10.56 5.71
CA LEU A 63 7.75 9.93 6.29
C LEU A 63 7.77 9.81 7.81
N ALA A 64 8.93 10.01 8.44
CA ALA A 64 9.11 9.86 9.88
C ALA A 64 8.13 10.71 10.72
N GLN A 65 7.76 11.88 10.21
CA GLN A 65 6.82 12.80 10.87
C GLN A 65 5.36 12.31 10.84
N PHE A 66 5.01 11.37 9.98
CA PHE A 66 3.63 10.90 9.79
C PHE A 66 3.31 9.64 10.61
N GLU A 67 4.27 9.14 11.39
CA GLU A 67 4.07 7.97 12.24
C GLU A 67 3.52 6.76 11.45
N VAL A 68 4.17 6.44 10.34
CA VAL A 68 3.76 5.37 9.41
C VAL A 68 4.57 4.08 9.59
N ALA A 69 4.01 2.97 9.12
CA ALA A 69 4.68 1.70 8.90
C ALA A 69 4.79 1.42 7.39
N TYR A 70 5.73 0.56 6.99
CA TYR A 70 5.72 -0.02 5.64
C TYR A 70 4.47 -0.92 5.47
N PHE A 71 3.87 -0.89 4.27
CA PHE A 71 2.68 -1.68 3.95
C PHE A 71 2.92 -2.65 2.79
N SER A 72 3.39 -2.16 1.65
CA SER A 72 3.62 -2.98 0.45
C SER A 72 4.42 -2.20 -0.59
N GLU A 73 5.11 -2.90 -1.48
CA GLU A 73 5.56 -2.31 -2.74
C GLU A 73 4.35 -1.98 -3.62
N VAL A 74 4.45 -0.90 -4.41
CA VAL A 74 3.43 -0.53 -5.40
C VAL A 74 3.22 -1.64 -6.43
N GLY A 75 4.31 -2.31 -6.87
CA GLY A 75 4.23 -3.39 -7.84
C GLY A 75 3.39 -4.57 -7.36
N ILE A 76 3.68 -5.05 -6.15
CA ILE A 76 2.91 -6.14 -5.52
C ILE A 76 1.43 -5.75 -5.36
N PHE A 77 1.16 -4.53 -4.88
CA PHE A 77 -0.21 -4.05 -4.72
C PHE A 77 -0.97 -3.99 -6.06
N GLN A 78 -0.31 -3.55 -7.12
CA GLN A 78 -0.88 -3.53 -8.47
C GLN A 78 -1.13 -4.95 -8.99
N ASP A 79 -0.18 -5.87 -8.82
CA ASP A 79 -0.27 -7.25 -9.29
C ASP A 79 -1.45 -8.01 -8.65
N ILE A 80 -1.72 -7.80 -7.36
CA ILE A 80 -2.88 -8.40 -6.67
C ILE A 80 -4.20 -7.97 -7.34
N ILE A 81 -4.31 -6.69 -7.66
CA ILE A 81 -5.51 -6.10 -8.24
C ILE A 81 -5.66 -6.53 -9.71
N ASP A 82 -4.59 -6.42 -10.50
CA ASP A 82 -4.58 -6.83 -11.90
C ASP A 82 -4.88 -8.32 -12.05
N ASN A 83 -4.38 -9.17 -11.14
CA ASN A 83 -4.74 -10.59 -11.11
C ASN A 83 -6.25 -10.82 -11.01
N LYS A 84 -6.97 -10.00 -10.24
CA LYS A 84 -8.45 -10.10 -10.15
C LYS A 84 -9.14 -9.66 -11.43
N PHE A 85 -8.66 -8.60 -12.07
CA PHE A 85 -9.25 -8.13 -13.33
C PHE A 85 -8.99 -9.12 -14.48
N ASP A 86 -7.80 -9.71 -14.55
CA ASP A 86 -7.44 -10.69 -15.58
C ASP A 86 -8.31 -11.96 -15.54
N HIS A 87 -8.82 -12.32 -14.36
CA HIS A 87 -9.67 -13.51 -14.16
C HIS A 87 -11.16 -13.17 -14.04
N ASN A 88 -11.52 -11.89 -14.09
CA ASN A 88 -12.92 -11.46 -14.05
C ASN A 88 -13.09 -10.09 -14.72
N GLU A 89 -13.39 -10.12 -16.02
CA GLU A 89 -13.58 -8.94 -16.88
C GLU A 89 -14.74 -8.01 -16.44
N SER A 90 -15.63 -8.47 -15.55
CA SER A 90 -16.74 -7.66 -15.04
C SER A 90 -16.38 -6.84 -13.79
N LEU A 91 -15.26 -7.17 -13.13
CA LEU A 91 -14.80 -6.40 -11.97
C LEU A 91 -14.33 -5.02 -12.41
N THR A 92 -14.62 -4.06 -11.54
CA THR A 92 -14.14 -2.69 -11.63
C THR A 92 -13.48 -2.29 -10.31
N THR A 93 -12.80 -1.14 -10.30
CA THR A 93 -12.25 -0.58 -9.06
C THR A 93 -13.34 -0.11 -8.06
N GLU A 94 -14.61 -0.11 -8.46
CA GLU A 94 -15.74 0.13 -7.54
C GLU A 94 -16.09 -1.12 -6.72
N ASP A 95 -15.70 -2.32 -7.17
CA ASP A 95 -15.91 -3.60 -6.48
C ASP A 95 -14.92 -3.80 -5.31
N THR A 96 -14.78 -2.76 -4.49
CA THR A 96 -13.77 -2.65 -3.44
C THR A 96 -13.79 -3.80 -2.44
N ASP A 97 -14.95 -4.38 -2.13
CA ASP A 97 -15.04 -5.51 -1.19
C ASP A 97 -14.37 -6.78 -1.74
N VAL A 98 -14.47 -7.02 -3.05
CA VAL A 98 -13.81 -8.17 -3.71
C VAL A 98 -12.29 -7.96 -3.77
N LEU A 99 -11.87 -6.74 -4.07
CA LEU A 99 -10.45 -6.37 -4.14
C LEU A 99 -9.81 -6.37 -2.76
N LEU A 100 -10.53 -5.92 -1.71
CA LEU A 100 -10.08 -6.02 -0.32
C LEU A 100 -9.88 -7.47 0.11
N ALA A 101 -10.82 -8.36 -0.20
CA ALA A 101 -10.66 -9.78 0.10
C ALA A 101 -9.44 -10.40 -0.61
N ALA A 102 -9.06 -9.88 -1.79
CA ALA A 102 -7.85 -10.30 -2.49
C ALA A 102 -6.58 -9.86 -1.75
N ILE A 103 -6.56 -8.61 -1.29
CA ILE A 103 -5.45 -8.02 -0.53
C ILE A 103 -5.31 -8.72 0.83
N ASP A 104 -6.42 -8.96 1.55
CA ASP A 104 -6.44 -9.73 2.79
C ASP A 104 -5.85 -11.13 2.60
N HIS A 105 -6.29 -11.82 1.54
CA HIS A 105 -5.77 -13.15 1.21
C HIS A 105 -4.28 -13.12 0.88
N TYR A 106 -3.82 -12.09 0.18
CA TYR A 106 -2.40 -11.95 -0.12
C TYR A 106 -1.57 -11.77 1.17
N PHE A 107 -1.98 -10.88 2.07
CA PHE A 107 -1.23 -10.64 3.31
C PHE A 107 -1.36 -11.75 4.37
N GLU A 108 -2.41 -12.56 4.34
CA GLU A 108 -2.55 -13.70 5.26
C GLU A 108 -1.69 -14.91 4.84
N TYR A 109 -1.48 -15.10 3.53
CA TYR A 109 -0.89 -16.33 2.99
C TYR A 109 0.46 -16.13 2.28
N ASP A 110 0.85 -14.90 1.95
CA ASP A 110 2.18 -14.62 1.42
C ASP A 110 3.14 -14.30 2.58
N ASP A 111 4.23 -15.06 2.68
CA ASP A 111 5.19 -15.16 3.80
C ASP A 111 6.05 -13.88 4.01
N PHE A 112 5.59 -12.70 3.60
CA PHE A 112 6.35 -11.44 3.69
C PHE A 112 6.26 -10.71 5.05
N GLN A 113 5.61 -11.32 6.07
CA GLN A 113 5.60 -10.80 7.45
C GLN A 113 6.62 -11.50 8.38
N ASP A 114 7.49 -12.37 7.85
CA ASP A 114 8.58 -13.02 8.62
C ASP A 114 9.90 -12.24 8.57
#